data_AF-A0A0M3V6H2-F1
#
_entry.id   AF-A0A0M3V6H2-F1
#
_cell.length_a   1.000
_cell.length_b   1.000
_cell.length_c   1.000
_cell.angle_alpha   90.00
_cell.angle_beta   90.00
_cell.angle_gamma   90.00
#
_symmetry.space_group_name_H-M   'P 1'
#
loop_
_entity.id
_entity.type
_entity.pdbx_description
1 polymer ?
#
loop_
_entity_poly.entity_id
_entity_poly.type
_entity_poly.pdbx_seq_one_letter_code
_entity_poly.pdbx_strand_id
1 'polypeptide(L)'
;MIHDLEGNSIEIVLTRKQVAEELGITTNVLFILLAIAILYLPRFQRLKTKNGDGISRKRPLTNWDLDSLRRLLHTYKIHGKIQTRVLVSQNIDYYNI
;
A
#
# COMPACT_ATOMS: atom_id res chain seq x y z
N MET A 1 10.71 26.56 -26.91
CA MET A 1 10.41 25.93 -25.61
C MET A 1 9.38 24.86 -25.86
N ILE A 2 9.83 23.61 -25.91
CA ILE A 2 8.94 22.46 -26.03
C ILE A 2 8.53 22.12 -24.60
N HIS A 3 7.25 22.31 -24.28
CA HIS A 3 6.66 21.71 -23.09
C HIS A 3 6.45 20.23 -23.40
N ASP A 4 7.44 19.40 -23.12
CA ASP A 4 7.25 17.96 -23.14
C ASP A 4 6.36 17.58 -21.95
N LEU A 5 5.09 17.32 -22.25
CA LEU A 5 4.15 16.61 -21.39
C LEU A 5 4.55 15.12 -21.34
N GLU A 6 5.70 14.80 -20.76
CA GLU A 6 6.04 13.42 -20.41
C GLU A 6 5.24 13.01 -19.18
N GLY A 7 4.13 12.31 -19.37
CA GLY A 7 3.34 11.89 -18.21
C GLY A 7 2.06 11.11 -18.47
N ASN A 8 2.00 10.27 -19.50
CA ASN A 8 0.96 9.22 -19.53
C ASN A 8 1.31 8.14 -18.50
N SER A 9 1.12 8.45 -17.21
CA SER A 9 1.32 7.49 -16.12
C SER A 9 0.14 6.53 -16.13
N ILE A 10 0.25 5.46 -16.91
CA ILE A 10 -0.79 4.44 -17.04
C ILE A 10 -0.90 3.67 -15.71
N GLU A 11 -2.13 3.52 -15.21
CA GLU A 11 -2.40 2.66 -14.06
C GLU A 11 -2.22 1.20 -14.47
N ILE A 12 -1.31 0.50 -13.79
CA ILE A 12 -1.02 -0.92 -14.04
C ILE A 12 -1.63 -1.72 -12.88
N VAL A 13 -2.56 -2.62 -13.20
CA VAL A 13 -3.14 -3.54 -12.24
C VAL A 13 -2.15 -4.65 -11.92
N LEU A 14 -1.87 -4.83 -10.64
CA LEU A 14 -0.94 -5.82 -10.12
C LEU A 14 -1.67 -6.85 -9.25
N THR A 15 -1.34 -8.11 -9.45
CA THR A 15 -1.74 -9.16 -8.51
C THR A 15 -1.00 -9.00 -7.18
N ARG A 16 -1.57 -9.51 -6.08
CA ARG A 16 -0.88 -9.53 -4.78
C ARG A 16 0.48 -10.23 -4.83
N LYS A 17 0.62 -11.26 -5.67
CA LYS A 17 1.87 -11.98 -5.87
C LYS A 17 2.92 -11.05 -6.49
N GLN A 18 2.57 -10.35 -7.58
CA GLN A 18 3.44 -9.37 -8.22
C GLN A 18 3.83 -8.23 -7.28
N VAL A 19 2.88 -7.71 -6.48
CA VAL A 19 3.21 -6.67 -5.49
C VAL A 19 4.17 -7.20 -4.42
N ALA A 20 4.00 -8.44 -3.96
CA ALA A 20 4.90 -9.04 -2.99
C ALA A 20 6.31 -9.25 -3.56
N GLU A 21 6.40 -9.71 -4.81
CA GLU A 21 7.66 -9.87 -5.57
C GLU A 21 8.36 -8.51 -5.77
N GLU A 22 7.63 -7.50 -6.21
CA GLU A 22 8.12 -6.13 -6.41
C GLU A 22 8.67 -5.50 -5.12
N LEU A 23 8.09 -5.85 -3.97
CA LEU A 23 8.53 -5.40 -2.66
C LEU A 23 9.60 -6.30 -2.02
N GLY A 24 9.95 -7.42 -2.65
CA GLY A 24 10.89 -8.40 -2.12
C GLY A 24 10.43 -9.05 -0.80
N ILE A 25 9.14 -9.35 -0.68
CA ILE A 25 8.52 -9.92 0.53
C ILE A 25 7.61 -11.11 0.20
N THR A 26 7.19 -11.84 1.24
CA THR A 26 6.15 -12.87 1.10
C THR A 26 4.75 -12.24 1.03
N THR A 27 3.80 -12.96 0.45
CA THR A 27 2.38 -12.55 0.42
C THR A 27 1.78 -12.40 1.82
N ASN A 28 2.29 -13.15 2.81
CA ASN A 28 1.88 -13.01 4.21
C ASN A 28 2.30 -11.67 4.79
N VAL A 29 3.54 -11.22 4.56
CA VAL A 29 3.99 -9.88 4.98
C VAL A 29 3.19 -8.81 4.27
N LEU A 30 2.94 -8.94 2.96
CA LEU A 30 2.08 -8.02 2.22
C LEU A 30 0.69 -7.92 2.86
N PHE A 31 0.08 -9.03 3.29
CA PHE A 31 -1.23 -9.02 3.94
C PHE A 31 -1.20 -8.25 5.28
N ILE A 32 -0.12 -8.37 6.05
CA ILE A 32 0.07 -7.59 7.29
C ILE A 32 0.13 -6.10 6.96
N LEU A 33 0.93 -5.71 5.96
CA LEU A 33 1.05 -4.31 5.53
C LEU A 33 -0.30 -3.77 5.07
N LEU A 34 -1.02 -4.49 4.22
CA LEU A 34 -2.35 -4.10 3.77
C LEU A 34 -3.33 -3.97 4.93
N ALA A 35 -3.28 -4.86 5.92
CA ALA A 35 -4.17 -4.79 7.08
C ALA A 35 -3.94 -3.51 7.91
N ILE A 36 -2.70 -3.03 7.98
CA ILE A 36 -2.38 -1.73 8.59
C ILE A 36 -2.86 -0.60 7.67
N ALA A 37 -2.53 -0.66 6.38
CA ALA A 37 -2.83 0.36 5.41
C ALA A 37 -4.35 0.64 5.30
N ILE A 38 -5.19 -0.39 5.22
CA ILE A 38 -6.65 -0.19 5.11
C ILE A 38 -7.25 0.52 6.34
N LEU A 39 -6.63 0.38 7.52
CA LEU A 39 -7.14 0.99 8.74
C LEU A 39 -6.88 2.49 8.80
N TYR A 40 -5.71 2.92 8.33
CA TYR A 40 -5.22 4.27 8.57
C TYR A 40 -5.02 5.11 7.29
N LEU A 41 -4.84 4.49 6.12
CA LEU A 41 -4.50 5.19 4.88
C LEU A 41 -5.72 5.28 3.95
N PRO A 42 -6.21 6.51 3.66
CA PRO A 42 -7.38 6.73 2.80
C PRO A 42 -7.31 6.01 1.45
N ARG A 43 -6.15 6.05 0.76
CA ARG A 43 -5.97 5.36 -0.54
C ARG A 43 -6.31 3.87 -0.47
N PHE A 44 -5.97 3.19 0.62
CA PHE A 44 -6.15 1.75 0.75
C PHE A 44 -7.56 1.38 1.25
N GLN A 45 -8.39 2.34 1.69
CA GLN A 45 -9.75 2.06 2.14
C GLN A 45 -10.61 1.42 1.04
N ARG A 46 -10.33 1.73 -0.24
CA ARG A 46 -10.99 1.09 -1.40
C ARG A 46 -10.79 -0.44 -1.46
N LEU A 47 -9.78 -0.97 -0.76
CA LEU A 47 -9.49 -2.39 -0.67
C LEU A 47 -10.31 -3.09 0.42
N LYS A 48 -11.06 -2.37 1.25
CA LYS A 48 -11.93 -3.00 2.26
C LYS A 48 -13.03 -3.84 1.61
N THR A 49 -13.48 -4.88 2.31
CA THR A 49 -14.72 -5.58 1.98
C THR A 49 -15.91 -4.62 2.08
N LYS A 50 -17.04 -4.94 1.43
CA LYS A 50 -18.24 -4.10 1.48
C LYS A 50 -18.72 -3.80 2.90
N ASN A 51 -18.53 -4.77 3.81
CA ASN A 51 -18.93 -4.66 5.22
C ASN A 51 -17.85 -4.00 6.10
N GLY A 52 -16.67 -3.70 5.55
CA GLY A 52 -15.55 -3.11 6.31
C GLY A 52 -14.71 -4.09 7.12
N ASP A 53 -15.11 -5.37 7.23
CA ASP A 53 -14.51 -6.36 8.13
C ASP A 53 -13.13 -6.91 7.71
N GLY A 54 -12.60 -6.52 6.54
CA GLY A 54 -11.31 -7.04 6.10
C GLY A 54 -10.86 -6.56 4.72
N ILE A 55 -9.88 -7.26 4.14
CA ILE A 55 -9.31 -6.94 2.82
C ILE A 55 -10.04 -7.73 1.74
N SER A 56 -10.66 -7.01 0.79
CA SER A 56 -11.36 -7.59 -0.35
C SER A 56 -10.41 -8.26 -1.32
N ARG A 57 -10.63 -9.55 -1.62
CA ARG A 57 -9.84 -10.27 -2.62
C ARG A 57 -10.06 -9.77 -4.05
N LYS A 58 -11.22 -9.17 -4.32
CA LYS A 58 -11.68 -8.74 -5.66
C LYS A 58 -11.18 -7.34 -6.06
N ARG A 59 -10.74 -6.53 -5.10
CA ARG A 59 -10.26 -5.16 -5.38
C ARG A 59 -8.79 -5.22 -5.82
N PRO A 60 -8.42 -4.60 -6.96
CA PRO A 60 -7.07 -4.67 -7.49
C PRO A 60 -6.10 -3.83 -6.66
N LEU A 61 -4.84 -4.24 -6.61
CA LEU A 61 -3.72 -3.36 -6.29
C LEU A 61 -3.17 -2.80 -7.61
N THR A 62 -2.59 -1.62 -7.57
CA THR A 62 -1.99 -0.99 -8.75
C THR A 62 -0.58 -0.49 -8.46
N ASN A 63 0.17 -0.15 -9.50
CA ASN A 63 1.51 0.43 -9.38
C ASN A 63 1.54 1.68 -8.48
N TRP A 64 0.45 2.45 -8.42
CA TRP A 64 0.34 3.62 -7.54
C TRP A 64 0.26 3.30 -6.05
N ASP A 65 0.01 2.04 -5.66
CA ASP A 65 0.05 1.62 -4.26
C ASP A 65 1.48 1.35 -3.76
N LEU A 66 2.44 1.16 -4.68
CA LEU A 66 3.76 0.61 -4.36
C LEU A 66 4.56 1.51 -3.44
N ASP A 67 4.57 2.82 -3.65
CA ASP A 67 5.40 3.71 -2.85
C ASP A 67 4.92 3.83 -1.41
N SER A 68 3.61 3.92 -1.20
CA SER A 68 3.01 3.81 0.13
C SER A 68 3.37 2.49 0.81
N LEU A 69 3.32 1.37 0.07
CA LEU A 69 3.68 0.05 0.60
C LEU A 69 5.18 -0.07 0.89
N ARG A 70 6.07 0.55 0.10
CA ARG A 70 7.52 0.59 0.35
C ARG A 70 7.82 1.35 1.64
N ARG A 71 7.20 2.50 1.86
CA ARG A 71 7.34 3.27 3.12
C ARG A 71 6.84 2.49 4.32
N LEU A 72 5.67 1.85 4.18
CA LEU A 72 5.10 1.02 5.24
C LEU A 72 5.99 -0.20 5.57
N LEU A 73 6.54 -0.84 4.53
CA LEU A 73 7.47 -1.95 4.66
C LEU A 73 8.77 -1.53 5.37
N HIS A 74 9.31 -0.36 5.02
CA HIS A 74 10.50 0.17 5.68
C HIS A 74 10.27 0.34 7.19
N THR A 75 9.19 1.01 7.59
CA THR A 75 8.82 1.17 9.01
C THR A 75 8.59 -0.19 9.68
N TYR A 76 7.93 -1.13 8.98
CA TYR A 76 7.69 -2.49 9.48
C TYR A 76 8.99 -3.26 9.73
N LYS A 77 9.98 -3.15 8.83
CA LYS A 77 11.28 -3.83 8.98
C LYS A 77 12.06 -3.31 10.19
N ILE A 78 11.95 -2.02 10.53
CA ILE A 78 12.67 -1.40 11.64
C ILE A 78 11.96 -1.63 12.97
N HIS A 79 10.65 -1.44 13.01
CA HIS A 79 9.90 -1.35 14.28
C HIS A 79 8.93 -2.51 14.53
N GLY A 80 8.71 -3.37 13.55
CA GLY A 80 7.73 -4.46 13.64
C GLY A 80 6.27 -3.99 13.58
N LYS A 81 5.35 -4.97 13.68
CA LYS A 81 3.91 -4.78 13.40
C LYS A 81 3.24 -3.73 14.29
N ILE A 82 3.43 -3.83 15.60
CA ILE A 82 2.67 -3.02 16.58
C ILE A 82 3.08 -1.56 16.46
N GLN A 83 4.37 -1.27 16.49
CA GLN A 83 4.87 0.10 16.41
C GLN A 83 4.59 0.74 15.05
N THR A 84 4.63 -0.04 13.96
CA THR A 84 4.23 0.46 12.63
C THR A 84 2.80 0.97 12.62
N ARG A 85 1.85 0.27 13.27
CA ARG A 85 0.46 0.75 13.37
C ARG A 85 0.37 2.11 14.05
N VAL A 86 1.09 2.28 15.16
CA VAL A 86 1.12 3.54 15.92
C VAL A 86 1.69 4.65 15.05
N LEU A 87 2.87 4.44 14.47
CA LEU A 87 3.56 5.45 13.65
C LEU A 87 2.74 5.87 12.43
N VAL A 88 2.07 4.94 11.77
CA VAL A 88 1.19 5.22 10.62
C VAL A 88 -0.02 6.04 11.05
N SER A 89 -0.67 5.68 12.17
CA SER A 89 -1.82 6.42 12.68
C SER A 89 -1.49 7.87 13.08
N GLN A 90 -0.24 8.13 13.47
CA GLN A 90 0.23 9.45 13.89
C GLN A 90 0.76 10.30 12.73
N ASN A 91 1.15 9.69 11.60
CA ASN A 91 1.84 10.36 10.50
C ASN A 91 1.28 9.97 9.13
N ILE A 92 -0.05 10.06 8.96
CA ILE A 92 -0.77 9.53 7.77
C ILE A 92 -0.19 10.09 6.46
N ASP A 93 0.10 11.39 6.39
CA ASP A 93 0.55 12.08 5.17
C ASP A 93 1.88 11.52 4.63
N TYR A 94 2.79 11.10 5.51
CA TYR A 94 4.06 10.50 5.10
C TYR A 94 3.87 9.21 4.29
N TYR A 95 2.78 8.47 4.55
CA TYR A 95 2.48 7.19 3.93
C TYR A 95 1.46 7.31 2.77
N ASN A 96 0.72 8.41 2.68
CA ASN A 96 -0.38 8.61 1.73
C ASN A 96 0.05 9.48 0.52
N ILE A 97 1.07 9.02 -0.20
CA ILE A 97 1.73 9.71 -1.33
C ILE A 97 1.27 9.22 -2.69
#